data_AF-A0A511AEP6-F1
#
_entry.id   AF-A0A511AEP6-F1
#
_cell.length_a   1.000
_cell.length_b   1.000
_cell.length_c   1.000
_cell.angle_alpha   90.00
_cell.angle_beta   90.00
_cell.angle_gamma   90.00
#
_symmetry.space_group_name_H-M   'P 1'
#
loop_
_entity.id
_entity.type
_entity.pdbx_description
1 polymer ?
#
loop_
_entity_poly.entity_id
_entity_poly.type
_entity_poly.pdbx_seq_one_letter_code
_entity_poly.pdbx_strand_id
1 'polypeptide(L)'
;MNLVTGFRVAEFRQDGGSLTIVAEDGAAVTDVAHVFALTGFRPDTEMLREVRTDLDPAFDAVAGIASEIDPNIHSCGSVSATGARELAQPEHGFFIVGVKSYGRAPTFLAMTGYEQVRSVTAHIAGDHEAAARNELVLPDTGVCGGSGDFDDNAGSCCAAPAPALVQIGLRPVTVS
;
A
#
# COMPACT_ATOMS: atom_id res chain seq x y z
N MET A 1 14.95 13.99 -19.46
CA MET A 1 14.69 12.85 -18.56
C MET A 1 15.38 11.64 -19.16
N ASN A 2 16.31 11.02 -18.43
CA ASN A 2 17.04 9.85 -18.87
C ASN A 2 16.50 8.64 -18.10
N LEU A 3 16.05 7.60 -18.81
CA LEU A 3 15.60 6.35 -18.21
C LEU A 3 16.65 5.28 -18.51
N VAL A 4 17.25 4.74 -17.44
CA VAL A 4 18.22 3.65 -17.55
C VAL A 4 17.59 2.41 -16.93
N THR A 5 17.27 1.42 -17.76
CA THR A 5 16.71 0.14 -17.31
C THR A 5 17.82 -0.89 -17.12
N GLY A 6 17.56 -1.95 -16.36
CA GLY A 6 18.57 -2.97 -16.07
C GLY A 6 19.74 -2.50 -15.19
N PHE A 7 19.69 -1.28 -14.66
CA PHE A 7 20.74 -0.69 -13.85
C PHE A 7 20.70 -1.21 -12.41
N ARG A 8 21.50 -2.25 -12.11
CA ARG A 8 21.63 -2.81 -10.76
C ARG A 8 22.75 -2.10 -10.02
N VAL A 9 22.41 -1.24 -9.07
CA VAL A 9 23.38 -0.45 -8.30
C VAL A 9 24.30 -1.38 -7.50
N ALA A 10 25.60 -1.27 -7.74
CA ALA A 10 26.65 -1.99 -7.00
C ALA A 10 27.40 -1.08 -6.02
N GLU A 11 27.62 0.19 -6.38
CA GLU A 11 28.46 1.08 -5.61
C GLU A 11 28.01 2.54 -5.75
N PHE A 12 28.09 3.30 -4.66
CA PHE A 12 28.03 4.75 -4.66
C PHE A 12 29.45 5.29 -4.43
N ARG A 13 29.98 6.03 -5.41
CA ARG A 13 31.25 6.75 -5.29
C ARG A 13 30.96 8.21 -5.05
N GLN A 14 31.59 8.80 -4.06
CA GLN A 14 31.48 10.23 -3.79
C GLN A 14 32.81 10.89 -4.14
N ASP A 15 32.78 11.87 -5.04
CA ASP A 15 33.93 12.71 -5.35
C ASP A 15 33.53 14.18 -5.28
N GLY A 16 34.17 14.92 -4.38
CA GLY A 16 33.77 16.28 -4.05
C GLY A 16 32.29 16.39 -3.64
N GLY A 17 31.52 17.19 -4.38
CA GLY A 17 30.13 17.50 -4.08
C GLY A 17 29.09 16.67 -4.85
N SER A 18 29.51 15.72 -5.69
CA SER A 18 28.59 14.89 -6.48
C SER A 18 28.81 13.39 -6.26
N LEU A 19 27.76 12.62 -6.54
CA LEU A 19 27.76 11.16 -6.48
C LEU A 19 27.88 10.59 -7.89
N THR A 20 28.61 9.48 -7.99
CA THR A 20 28.59 8.57 -9.12
C THR A 20 27.99 7.25 -8.66
N ILE A 21 26.93 6.81 -9.32
CA ILE A 21 26.28 5.52 -9.08
C ILE A 21 26.83 4.55 -10.10
N VAL A 22 27.36 3.42 -9.65
CA VAL A 22 27.97 2.40 -10.50
C VAL A 22 27.11 1.14 -10.44
N ALA A 23 26.83 0.57 -11.61
CA ALA A 23 26.11 -0.69 -11.74
C ALA A 23 27.06 -1.90 -11.68
N GLU A 24 26.48 -3.08 -11.43
CA GLU A 24 27.21 -4.37 -11.40
C GLU A 24 27.96 -4.67 -12.72
N ASP A 25 27.46 -4.18 -13.85
CA ASP A 25 28.08 -4.33 -15.17
C ASP A 25 29.16 -3.27 -15.49
N GLY A 26 29.42 -2.36 -14.53
CA GLY A 26 30.39 -1.28 -14.65
C GLY A 26 29.85 -0.01 -15.30
N ALA A 27 28.60 0.02 -15.76
CA ALA A 27 27.97 1.26 -16.21
C ALA A 27 27.89 2.28 -15.05
N ALA A 28 27.98 3.58 -15.36
CA ALA A 28 28.00 4.61 -14.34
C ALA A 28 27.12 5.82 -14.70
N VAL A 29 26.45 6.37 -13.69
CA VAL A 29 25.74 7.64 -13.76
C VAL A 29 26.46 8.62 -12.84
N THR A 30 27.05 9.67 -13.42
CA THR A 30 27.82 10.70 -12.71
C THR A 30 26.98 11.92 -12.37
N ASP A 31 27.55 12.87 -11.62
CA ASP A 31 26.96 14.18 -11.33
C ASP A 31 25.60 14.14 -10.63
N VAL A 32 25.39 13.10 -9.80
CA VAL A 32 24.16 12.91 -9.05
C VAL A 32 24.23 13.72 -7.76
N ALA A 33 23.29 14.66 -7.57
CA ALA A 33 23.18 15.42 -6.33
C ALA A 33 22.39 14.67 -5.25
N HIS A 34 21.34 13.93 -5.64
CA HIS A 34 20.43 13.25 -4.74
C HIS A 34 20.03 11.88 -5.27
N VAL A 35 19.86 10.92 -4.35
CA VAL A 35 19.39 9.58 -4.63
C VAL A 35 18.15 9.31 -3.78
N PHE A 36 17.08 8.86 -4.41
CA PHE A 36 15.86 8.43 -3.74
C PHE A 36 15.66 6.94 -4.00
N ALA A 37 15.75 6.12 -2.97
CA ALA A 37 15.53 4.68 -3.06
C ALA A 37 14.02 4.38 -3.02
N LEU A 38 13.43 4.08 -4.17
CA LEU A 38 12.02 3.72 -4.33
C LEU A 38 11.87 2.21 -4.62
N THR A 39 12.60 1.37 -3.87
CA THR A 39 12.76 -0.07 -4.13
C THR A 39 11.72 -0.94 -3.40
N GLY A 40 10.57 -0.37 -3.07
CA GLY A 40 9.49 -1.04 -2.35
C GLY A 40 9.62 -1.00 -0.82
N PHE A 41 8.76 -1.77 -0.16
CA PHE A 41 8.60 -1.81 1.30
C PHE A 41 8.48 -3.27 1.78
N ARG A 42 8.86 -3.52 3.02
CA ARG A 42 8.61 -4.78 3.75
C ARG A 42 8.13 -4.45 5.16
N PRO A 43 7.07 -5.09 5.68
CA PRO A 43 6.61 -4.83 7.03
C PRO A 43 7.65 -5.31 8.05
N ASP A 44 7.85 -4.52 9.09
CA ASP A 44 8.55 -4.96 10.29
C ASP A 44 7.60 -5.80 11.16
N THR A 45 7.93 -7.06 11.39
CA THR A 45 7.15 -7.99 12.23
C THR A 45 7.83 -8.33 13.55
N GLU A 46 8.93 -7.65 13.92
CA GLU A 46 9.72 -7.99 15.10
C GLU A 46 8.87 -7.97 16.39
N MET A 47 8.02 -6.97 16.53
CA MET A 47 7.09 -6.84 17.67
C MET A 47 6.11 -8.01 17.78
N LEU A 48 5.83 -8.72 16.67
CA LEU A 48 4.85 -9.81 16.60
C LEU A 48 5.49 -11.20 16.75
N ARG A 49 6.81 -11.31 16.97
CA ARG A 49 7.53 -12.59 16.92
C ARG A 49 7.05 -13.65 17.92
N GLU A 50 6.47 -13.23 19.05
CA GLU A 50 5.92 -14.11 20.09
C GLU A 50 4.40 -14.33 19.94
N VAL A 51 3.77 -13.69 18.95
CA VAL A 51 2.34 -13.81 18.66
C VAL A 51 2.14 -14.87 17.59
N ARG A 52 1.10 -15.69 17.73
CA ARG A 52 0.74 -16.65 16.68
C ARG A 52 0.12 -15.92 15.49
N THR A 53 0.91 -15.73 14.45
CA THR A 53 0.50 -15.09 13.18
C THR A 53 0.49 -16.10 12.04
N ASP A 54 -0.35 -15.86 11.03
CA ASP A 54 -0.41 -16.61 9.79
C ASP A 54 -0.09 -15.68 8.61
N LEU A 55 1.16 -15.77 8.13
CA LEU A 55 1.69 -14.93 7.07
C LEU A 55 2.07 -15.78 5.85
N ASP A 56 1.70 -15.31 4.67
CA ASP A 56 2.13 -15.87 3.41
C ASP A 56 3.66 -15.69 3.25
N PRO A 57 4.42 -16.76 2.92
CA PRO A 57 5.87 -16.72 2.87
C PRO A 57 6.44 -15.97 1.66
N ALA A 58 5.66 -15.78 0.58
CA ALA A 58 6.12 -15.06 -0.60
C ALA A 58 5.98 -13.55 -0.41
N PHE A 59 4.87 -13.13 0.20
CA PHE A 59 4.55 -11.72 0.36
C PHE A 59 4.85 -11.15 1.75
N ASP A 60 5.09 -11.97 2.77
CA ASP A 60 5.04 -11.55 4.19
C ASP A 60 3.70 -10.83 4.52
N ALA A 61 2.62 -11.21 3.84
CA ALA A 61 1.28 -10.65 3.98
C ALA A 61 0.42 -11.57 4.84
N VAL A 62 -0.73 -11.11 5.34
CA VAL A 62 -1.69 -12.00 6.00
C VAL A 62 -2.17 -13.06 5.00
N ALA A 63 -2.03 -14.33 5.38
CA ALA A 63 -2.32 -15.46 4.48
C ALA A 63 -3.75 -15.43 3.92
N GLY A 64 -4.73 -15.03 4.75
CA GLY A 64 -6.14 -14.95 4.36
C GLY A 64 -6.46 -13.94 3.25
N ILE A 65 -5.52 -13.06 2.89
CA ILE A 65 -5.68 -12.09 1.79
C ILE A 65 -4.62 -12.24 0.69
N ALA A 66 -3.64 -13.12 0.86
CA ALA A 66 -2.46 -13.18 -0.02
C ALA A 66 -2.82 -13.48 -1.48
N SER A 67 -3.78 -14.38 -1.72
CA SER A 67 -4.24 -14.71 -3.07
C SER A 67 -4.93 -13.53 -3.77
N GLU A 68 -5.65 -12.71 -3.01
CA GLU A 68 -6.44 -11.58 -3.55
C GLU A 68 -5.56 -10.38 -3.92
N ILE A 69 -4.37 -10.28 -3.30
CA ILE A 69 -3.46 -9.13 -3.46
C ILE A 69 -2.24 -9.46 -4.32
N ASP A 70 -2.16 -10.66 -4.88
CA ASP A 70 -1.06 -11.08 -5.77
C ASP A 70 -1.07 -10.21 -7.04
N PRO A 71 -0.04 -9.38 -7.27
CA PRO A 71 0.03 -8.49 -8.43
C PRO A 71 0.16 -9.24 -9.76
N ASN A 72 0.52 -10.53 -9.75
CA ASN A 72 0.55 -11.35 -10.96
C ASN A 72 -0.84 -11.85 -11.38
N ILE A 73 -1.83 -11.77 -10.48
CA ILE A 73 -3.18 -12.30 -10.68
C ILE A 73 -4.22 -11.17 -10.73
N HIS A 74 -4.07 -10.15 -9.88
CA HIS A 74 -5.07 -9.12 -9.67
C HIS A 74 -4.52 -7.70 -9.91
N SER A 75 -5.38 -6.83 -10.43
CA SER A 75 -5.15 -5.39 -10.43
C SER A 75 -5.69 -4.76 -9.14
N CYS A 76 -5.18 -3.59 -8.74
CA CYS A 76 -5.67 -2.90 -7.52
C CYS A 76 -7.18 -2.64 -7.50
N GLY A 77 -7.86 -2.62 -8.66
CA GLY A 77 -9.31 -2.37 -8.76
C GLY A 77 -10.18 -3.62 -8.68
N SER A 78 -9.59 -4.82 -8.74
CA SER A 78 -10.31 -6.11 -8.72
C SER A 78 -10.25 -6.84 -7.39
N VAL A 79 -9.59 -6.25 -6.38
CA VAL A 79 -9.38 -6.89 -5.08
C VAL A 79 -10.67 -6.86 -4.28
N SER A 80 -11.12 -8.04 -3.82
CA SER A 80 -12.27 -8.14 -2.92
C SER A 80 -12.00 -7.41 -1.61
N ALA A 81 -13.05 -6.90 -0.95
CA ALA A 81 -12.86 -6.23 0.32
C ALA A 81 -12.32 -7.22 1.35
N THR A 82 -11.25 -6.79 2.02
CA THR A 82 -10.59 -7.54 3.07
C THR A 82 -11.08 -6.99 4.41
N GLY A 83 -11.67 -7.85 5.24
CA GLY A 83 -12.28 -7.48 6.51
C GLY A 83 -11.80 -8.37 7.65
N ALA A 84 -12.52 -8.32 8.77
CA ALA A 84 -12.16 -9.04 9.98
C ALA A 84 -11.96 -10.55 9.76
N ARG A 85 -12.79 -11.16 8.90
CA ARG A 85 -12.73 -12.60 8.62
C ARG A 85 -11.40 -12.99 7.96
N GLU A 86 -10.95 -12.22 6.98
CA GLU A 86 -9.74 -12.51 6.20
C GLU A 86 -8.46 -12.08 6.94
N LEU A 87 -8.55 -11.08 7.83
CA LEU A 87 -7.41 -10.50 8.54
C LEU A 87 -7.13 -11.15 9.90
N ALA A 88 -8.04 -12.00 10.37
CA ALA A 88 -7.91 -12.71 11.63
C ALA A 88 -6.64 -13.56 11.66
N GLN A 89 -5.96 -13.56 12.80
CA GLN A 89 -4.77 -14.36 13.03
C GLN A 89 -5.11 -15.60 13.89
N PRO A 90 -4.22 -16.62 13.92
CA PRO A 90 -4.37 -17.75 14.83
C PRO A 90 -4.42 -17.34 16.31
N GLU A 91 -3.79 -16.22 16.69
CA GLU A 91 -3.97 -15.64 18.01
C GLU A 91 -5.38 -15.04 18.16
N HIS A 92 -6.08 -15.45 19.21
CA HIS A 92 -7.49 -15.12 19.37
C HIS A 92 -7.72 -13.62 19.56
N GLY A 93 -8.62 -13.04 18.75
CA GLY A 93 -8.95 -11.62 18.81
C GLY A 93 -7.83 -10.72 18.29
N PHE A 94 -6.83 -11.28 17.60
CA PHE A 94 -5.74 -10.54 17.00
C PHE A 94 -5.92 -10.42 15.48
N PHE A 95 -5.68 -9.21 14.97
CA PHE A 95 -5.83 -8.88 13.55
C PHE A 95 -4.62 -8.05 13.12
N ILE A 96 -4.13 -8.30 11.91
CA ILE A 96 -3.13 -7.43 11.27
C ILE A 96 -3.85 -6.67 10.18
N VAL A 97 -3.79 -5.33 10.25
CA VAL A 97 -4.50 -4.42 9.33
C VAL A 97 -3.56 -3.41 8.70
N GLY A 98 -4.06 -2.68 7.70
CA GLY A 98 -3.34 -1.65 6.98
C GLY A 98 -2.22 -2.23 6.11
N VAL A 99 -1.24 -1.39 5.78
CA VAL A 99 -0.13 -1.78 4.91
C VAL A 99 0.66 -2.98 5.44
N LYS A 100 0.67 -3.20 6.76
CA LYS A 100 1.32 -4.37 7.37
C LYS A 100 0.66 -5.68 6.95
N SER A 101 -0.66 -5.68 6.75
CA SER A 101 -1.37 -6.90 6.33
C SER A 101 -1.09 -7.26 4.87
N TYR A 102 -0.71 -6.28 4.05
CA TYR A 102 -0.37 -6.45 2.63
C TYR A 102 1.05 -6.92 2.37
N GLY A 103 1.89 -7.02 3.41
CA GLY A 103 3.25 -7.49 3.23
C GLY A 103 4.04 -6.61 2.26
N ARG A 104 4.59 -7.27 1.25
CA ARG A 104 5.39 -6.70 0.16
C ARG A 104 4.55 -6.35 -1.08
N ALA A 105 3.24 -6.58 -1.06
CA ALA A 105 2.37 -6.26 -2.18
C ALA A 105 2.31 -4.73 -2.37
N PRO A 106 2.61 -4.20 -3.58
CA PRO A 106 2.73 -2.76 -3.83
C PRO A 106 1.37 -2.07 -4.07
N THR A 107 0.27 -2.80 -3.95
CA THR A 107 -1.08 -2.43 -4.42
C THR A 107 -1.98 -1.88 -3.30
N PHE A 108 -1.42 -1.62 -2.12
CA PHE A 108 -2.20 -1.15 -0.98
C PHE A 108 -2.75 0.27 -1.19
N LEU A 109 -4.06 0.43 -1.01
CA LEU A 109 -4.74 1.74 -1.02
C LEU A 109 -5.19 2.12 0.39
N ALA A 110 -5.10 3.41 0.72
CA ALA A 110 -5.57 3.92 2.02
C ALA A 110 -7.06 3.59 2.27
N MET A 111 -7.89 3.63 1.22
CA MET A 111 -9.31 3.26 1.31
C MET A 111 -9.51 1.79 1.71
N THR A 112 -8.68 0.88 1.20
CA THR A 112 -8.66 -0.51 1.65
C THR A 112 -8.35 -0.57 3.14
N GLY A 113 -7.33 0.15 3.60
CA GLY A 113 -6.98 0.21 5.03
C GLY A 113 -8.12 0.71 5.92
N TYR A 114 -8.86 1.73 5.48
CA TYR A 114 -10.01 2.24 6.22
C TYR A 114 -11.13 1.20 6.33
N GLU A 115 -11.41 0.48 5.25
CA GLU A 115 -12.38 -0.61 5.28
C GLU A 115 -11.96 -1.74 6.23
N GLN A 116 -10.69 -2.15 6.18
CA GLN A 116 -10.15 -3.16 7.09
C GLN A 116 -10.36 -2.75 8.56
N VAL A 117 -10.02 -1.52 8.91
CA VAL A 117 -10.16 -1.00 10.28
C VAL A 117 -11.63 -0.94 10.69
N ARG A 118 -12.53 -0.49 9.81
CA ARG A 118 -13.98 -0.46 10.06
C ARG A 118 -14.50 -1.86 10.38
N SER A 119 -14.23 -2.83 9.50
CA SER A 119 -14.68 -4.23 9.65
C SER A 119 -14.13 -4.88 10.93
N VAL A 120 -12.83 -4.74 11.20
CA VAL A 120 -12.19 -5.28 12.42
C VAL A 120 -12.74 -4.64 13.68
N THR A 121 -12.95 -3.32 13.69
CA THR A 121 -13.51 -2.63 14.86
C THR A 121 -14.94 -3.07 15.16
N ALA A 122 -15.77 -3.25 14.13
CA ALA A 122 -17.12 -3.80 14.28
C ALA A 122 -17.08 -5.22 14.87
N HIS A 123 -16.15 -6.07 14.41
CA HIS A 123 -15.98 -7.41 14.95
C HIS A 123 -15.58 -7.39 16.43
N ILE A 124 -14.62 -6.54 16.80
CA ILE A 124 -14.17 -6.39 18.21
C ILE A 124 -15.31 -5.87 19.10
N ALA A 125 -16.20 -5.03 18.55
CA ALA A 125 -17.38 -4.54 19.26
C ALA A 125 -18.52 -5.57 19.35
N GLY A 126 -18.38 -6.75 18.75
CA GLY A 126 -19.39 -7.81 18.71
C GLY A 126 -20.48 -7.63 17.64
N ASP A 127 -20.36 -6.62 16.78
CA ASP A 127 -21.25 -6.41 15.65
C ASP A 127 -20.73 -7.19 14.42
N HIS A 128 -20.97 -8.51 14.45
CA HIS A 128 -20.51 -9.41 13.40
C HIS A 128 -21.22 -9.18 12.05
N GLU A 129 -22.46 -8.67 12.06
CA GLU A 129 -23.15 -8.31 10.83
C GLU A 129 -22.48 -7.11 10.17
N ALA A 130 -22.16 -6.07 10.93
CA ALA A 130 -21.42 -4.93 10.39
C ALA A 130 -20.00 -5.26 9.96
N ALA A 131 -19.33 -6.17 10.68
CA ALA A 131 -18.02 -6.66 10.28
C ALA A 131 -18.04 -7.38 8.93
N ALA A 132 -19.11 -8.13 8.63
CA ALA A 132 -19.24 -8.91 7.41
C ALA A 132 -19.69 -8.10 6.19
N ARG A 133 -20.19 -6.87 6.37
CA ARG A 133 -20.53 -6.00 5.23
C ARG A 133 -19.26 -5.53 4.53
N ASN A 134 -19.30 -5.51 3.20
CA ASN A 134 -18.31 -4.80 2.39
C ASN A 134 -18.83 -3.37 2.14
N GLU A 135 -18.12 -2.39 2.67
CA GLU A 135 -18.40 -0.97 2.50
C GLU A 135 -17.27 -0.26 1.70
N LEU A 136 -16.35 -1.02 1.10
CA LEU A 136 -15.29 -0.50 0.25
C LEU A 136 -15.86 -0.02 -1.09
N VAL A 137 -15.68 1.27 -1.35
CA VAL A 137 -15.98 1.88 -2.65
C VAL A 137 -14.67 2.42 -3.23
N LEU A 138 -14.18 1.78 -4.29
CA LEU A 138 -13.05 2.27 -5.07
C LEU A 138 -13.56 3.06 -6.28
N PRO A 139 -12.96 4.22 -6.61
CA PRO A 139 -13.31 4.95 -7.82
C PRO A 139 -12.92 4.15 -9.07
N ASP A 140 -13.73 4.24 -10.13
CA ASP A 140 -13.53 3.54 -11.41
C ASP A 140 -12.19 3.88 -12.10
N THR A 141 -11.58 5.01 -11.73
CA THR A 141 -10.24 5.37 -12.21
C THR A 141 -9.20 4.48 -11.52
N GLY A 142 -8.76 3.43 -12.20
CA GLY A 142 -7.72 2.52 -11.71
C GLY A 142 -6.46 3.25 -11.23
N VAL A 143 -6.33 3.40 -9.92
CA VAL A 143 -5.27 4.22 -9.28
C VAL A 143 -3.87 3.57 -9.38
N CYS A 144 -3.78 2.31 -9.80
CA CYS A 144 -2.52 1.54 -9.84
C CYS A 144 -2.02 1.13 -11.23
N GLY A 145 -2.35 1.86 -12.29
CA GLY A 145 -1.79 1.62 -13.63
C GLY A 145 -0.29 1.97 -13.76
N GLY A 146 0.54 1.55 -12.80
CA GLY A 146 1.97 1.88 -12.72
C GLY A 146 2.89 0.86 -13.40
N SER A 147 2.40 -0.35 -13.70
CA SER A 147 3.06 -1.27 -14.62
C SER A 147 2.66 -0.86 -16.03
N GLY A 148 3.58 -0.21 -16.74
CA GLY A 148 3.36 0.39 -18.06
C GLY A 148 3.13 -0.59 -19.21
N ASP A 149 2.13 -1.48 -19.06
CA ASP A 149 1.72 -2.41 -20.09
C ASP A 149 0.19 -2.52 -20.17
N PHE A 150 -0.47 -1.35 -20.23
CA PHE A 150 -1.88 -1.24 -20.62
C PHE A 150 -2.02 -0.05 -21.57
N ASP A 151 -1.67 -0.28 -22.83
CA ASP A 151 -1.96 0.64 -23.93
C ASP A 151 -3.47 0.56 -24.24
N ASP A 152 -4.30 1.16 -23.37
CA ASP A 152 -5.63 1.59 -23.75
C ASP A 152 -5.88 2.99 -23.18
N ASN A 153 -5.66 3.95 -24.08
CA ASN A 153 -6.03 5.37 -24.05
C ASN A 153 -7.06 5.78 -22.95
N ALA A 154 -6.60 5.98 -21.72
CA ALA A 154 -7.37 6.62 -20.66
C ALA A 154 -6.63 7.88 -20.19
N GLY A 155 -7.35 9.00 -20.23
CA GLY A 155 -6.81 10.36 -20.16
C GLY A 155 -5.87 10.65 -18.98
N SER A 156 -4.89 11.51 -19.27
CA SER A 156 -3.93 12.08 -18.32
C SER A 156 -4.58 12.55 -17.02
N CYS A 157 -4.21 11.91 -15.90
CA CYS A 157 -4.78 12.04 -14.57
C CYS A 157 -4.24 13.25 -13.76
N CYS A 158 -3.63 14.26 -14.41
CA CYS A 158 -2.96 15.37 -13.71
C CYS A 158 -3.82 16.61 -13.44
N ALA A 159 -5.16 16.51 -13.48
CA ALA A 159 -6.04 17.60 -13.06
C ALA A 159 -6.45 17.42 -11.60
N ALA A 160 -5.90 18.24 -10.69
CA ALA A 160 -6.33 18.26 -9.29
C ALA A 160 -7.80 18.71 -9.19
N PRO A 161 -8.69 17.94 -8.52
CA PRO A 161 -10.05 18.41 -8.27
C PRO A 161 -10.06 19.58 -7.29
N ALA A 162 -11.00 20.50 -7.47
CA ALA A 162 -11.15 21.67 -6.60
C ALA A 162 -11.37 21.24 -5.13
N PRO A 163 -10.72 21.89 -4.15
CA PRO A 163 -10.81 21.47 -2.76
C PRO A 163 -12.24 21.64 -2.23
N ALA A 164 -12.85 20.53 -1.81
CA ALA A 164 -14.10 20.55 -1.05
C ALA A 164 -13.78 20.85 0.42
N LEU A 165 -14.30 21.96 0.94
CA LEU A 165 -14.15 22.33 2.34
C LEU A 165 -15.02 21.41 3.21
N VAL A 166 -14.39 20.58 4.03
CA VAL A 166 -15.06 19.80 5.07
C VAL A 166 -15.12 20.65 6.34
N GLN A 167 -16.33 20.97 6.80
CA GLN A 167 -16.54 21.61 8.10
C GLN A 167 -16.45 20.57 9.21
N ILE A 168 -15.44 20.68 10.07
CA ILE A 168 -15.32 19.90 11.30
C ILE A 168 -15.62 20.82 12.49
N GLY A 169 -16.73 20.57 13.17
CA GLY A 169 -17.15 21.28 14.38
C GLY A 169 -18.66 21.53 14.45
N LEU A 170 -19.21 21.62 15.67
CA LEU A 170 -20.61 22.01 15.90
C LEU A 170 -20.76 23.54 15.72
N ARG A 171 -21.87 23.97 15.09
CA ARG A 171 -22.23 25.39 14.99
C ARG A 171 -22.25 26.03 16.39
N PRO A 172 -21.62 27.20 16.60
CA PRO A 172 -21.66 27.87 17.90
C PRO A 172 -23.11 28.21 18.28
N VAL A 173 -23.49 27.88 19.51
CA VAL A 173 -24.77 28.30 20.08
C VAL A 173 -24.67 29.79 20.39
N THR A 174 -25.49 30.62 19.75
CA THR A 174 -25.63 32.02 20.11
C THR A 174 -26.41 32.12 21.40
N VAL A 175 -25.78 32.64 22.45
CA VAL A 175 -26.44 33.02 23.70
C VAL A 175 -26.86 34.48 23.58
N SER A 176 -28.15 34.73 23.72
CA SER A 176 -28.77 36.07 23.75
C SER A 176 -28.51 36.80 25.06
#